data_AF-A0A6V7X4M9-F1
#
_entry.id   AF-A0A6V7X4M9-F1
#
_cell.length_a   1.000
_cell.length_b   1.000
_cell.length_c   1.000
_cell.angle_alpha   90.00
_cell.angle_beta   90.00
_cell.angle_gamma   90.00
#
_symmetry.space_group_name_H-M   'P 1'
#
loop_
_entity.id
_entity.type
_entity.pdbx_description
1 polymer ?
#
loop_
_entity_poly.entity_id
_entity_poly.type
_entity_poly.pdbx_seq_one_letter_code
_entity_poly.pdbx_strand_id
1 'polypeptide(L)'
;MLILKDLSTKLGLKNIFICTDANIEEVNNISSILNENGLIVDRFISQELSPAEVSIIDQWICAHSKYFIGTHHSTFSFRIHEDREILGHSPETTFNRFCGEKEKEGRECEQPAKWRILLN
;
A
#
# COMPACT_ATOMS: atom_id res chain seq x y z
N MET A 1 13.71 -11.19 -5.92
CA MET A 1 13.81 -10.44 -4.65
C MET A 1 12.42 -9.94 -4.30
N LEU A 2 11.92 -10.20 -3.10
CA LEU A 2 10.55 -9.84 -2.70
C LEU A 2 10.50 -8.33 -2.44
N ILE A 3 9.81 -7.57 -3.29
CA ILE A 3 9.78 -6.09 -3.28
C ILE A 3 9.54 -5.53 -1.87
N LEU A 4 8.58 -6.11 -1.15
CA LEU A 4 8.21 -5.67 0.20
C LEU A 4 9.32 -5.88 1.22
N LYS A 5 10.11 -6.95 1.11
CA LYS A 5 11.27 -7.19 1.99
C LYS A 5 12.36 -6.15 1.78
N ASP A 6 12.65 -5.85 0.51
CA ASP A 6 13.71 -4.92 0.15
C ASP A 6 13.34 -3.49 0.58
N LEU A 7 12.10 -3.10 0.33
CA LEU A 7 11.56 -1.82 0.75
C LEU A 7 11.54 -1.70 2.28
N SER A 8 11.05 -2.72 2.98
CA SER A 8 11.01 -2.74 4.44
C SER A 8 12.41 -2.64 5.05
N THR A 9 13.39 -3.34 4.49
CA THR A 9 14.79 -3.28 4.94
C THR A 9 15.37 -1.88 4.75
N LYS A 10 15.18 -1.27 3.57
CA LYS A 10 15.65 0.09 3.28
C LYS A 10 15.06 1.14 4.21
N LEU A 11 13.79 0.97 4.59
CA LEU A 11 13.05 1.91 5.44
C LEU A 11 13.16 1.60 6.95
N GLY A 12 13.79 0.48 7.33
CA GLY A 12 13.83 0.02 8.72
C GLY A 12 12.46 -0.33 9.30
N LEU A 13 11.53 -0.83 8.46
CA LEU A 13 10.18 -1.22 8.84
C LEU A 13 10.08 -2.75 8.98
N LYS A 14 9.22 -3.20 9.89
CA LYS A 14 8.90 -4.63 10.08
C LYS A 14 7.42 -4.92 9.90
N ASN A 15 6.56 -3.99 10.28
CA ASN A 15 5.11 -4.16 10.21
C ASN A 15 4.60 -3.71 8.85
N ILE A 16 3.75 -4.54 8.24
CA ILE A 16 3.09 -4.31 6.96
C ILE A 16 1.60 -4.45 7.19
N PHE A 17 0.85 -3.41 6.86
CA PHE A 17 -0.60 -3.50 6.77
C PHE A 17 -1.01 -3.82 5.33
N ILE A 18 -1.80 -4.88 5.13
CA ILE A 18 -2.32 -5.25 3.81
C ILE A 18 -3.80 -4.86 3.72
N CYS A 19 -4.08 -3.92 2.81
CA CYS A 19 -5.41 -3.61 2.34
C CYS A 19 -5.59 -4.21 0.94
N THR A 20 -6.51 -5.18 0.79
CA THR A 20 -6.74 -5.88 -0.47
C THR A 20 -8.15 -6.47 -0.57
N ASP A 21 -8.66 -6.51 -1.79
CA ASP A 21 -9.86 -7.24 -2.21
C ASP A 21 -9.61 -8.72 -2.54
N ALA A 22 -8.34 -9.17 -2.44
CA ALA A 22 -7.97 -10.57 -2.61
C ALA A 22 -8.68 -11.49 -1.61
N ASN A 23 -8.88 -12.73 -2.03
CA ASN A 23 -9.54 -13.73 -1.21
C ASN A 23 -8.64 -14.19 -0.04
N ILE A 24 -9.23 -14.91 0.93
CA ILE A 24 -8.51 -15.31 2.15
C ILE A 24 -7.32 -16.25 1.86
N GLU A 25 -7.39 -17.08 0.83
CA GLU A 25 -6.31 -17.99 0.46
C GLU A 25 -5.11 -17.21 -0.08
N GLU A 26 -5.34 -16.27 -0.98
CA GLU A 26 -4.31 -15.38 -1.51
C GLU A 26 -3.65 -14.55 -0.40
N VAL A 27 -4.45 -14.01 0.53
CA VAL A 27 -3.93 -13.25 1.68
C VAL A 27 -3.11 -14.13 2.62
N ASN A 28 -3.56 -15.34 2.91
CA ASN A 28 -2.80 -16.27 3.75
C ASN A 28 -1.47 -16.66 3.10
N ASN A 29 -1.48 -16.92 1.80
CA ASN A 29 -0.28 -17.27 1.04
C ASN A 29 0.76 -16.13 1.08
N ILE A 30 0.36 -14.90 0.75
CA ILE A 30 1.31 -13.77 0.79
C ILE A 30 1.75 -13.46 2.22
N SER A 31 0.87 -13.60 3.21
CA SER A 31 1.21 -13.40 4.62
C SER A 31 2.25 -14.41 5.10
N SER A 32 2.14 -15.69 4.73
CA SER A 32 3.15 -16.71 5.05
C SER A 32 4.51 -16.34 4.46
N ILE A 33 4.55 -15.98 3.17
CA ILE A 33 5.79 -15.59 2.49
C ILE A 33 6.44 -14.37 3.16
N LEU A 34 5.66 -13.37 3.55
CA LEU A 34 6.17 -12.17 4.22
C LEU A 34 6.67 -12.48 5.64
N ASN A 35 5.91 -13.28 6.39
CA ASN A 35 6.26 -13.70 7.75
C ASN A 35 7.56 -14.54 7.78
N GLU A 36 7.72 -15.47 6.83
CA GLU A 36 8.96 -16.25 6.64
C GLU A 36 10.18 -15.35 6.34
N ASN A 37 9.94 -14.16 5.79
CA ASN A 37 10.96 -13.15 5.53
C ASN A 37 11.17 -12.16 6.69
N GLY A 38 10.58 -12.41 7.86
CA GLY A 38 10.78 -11.64 9.10
C GLY A 38 9.95 -10.36 9.20
N LEU A 39 8.90 -10.24 8.37
CA LEU A 39 7.94 -9.14 8.40
C LEU A 39 6.72 -9.56 9.24
N ILE A 40 6.01 -8.59 9.80
CA ILE A 40 4.79 -8.79 10.58
C ILE A 40 3.64 -8.25 9.74
N VAL A 41 2.71 -9.12 9.35
CA VAL A 41 1.60 -8.75 8.47
C VAL A 41 0.31 -8.57 9.28
N ASP A 42 -0.28 -7.39 9.17
CA ASP A 42 -1.55 -7.02 9.78
C ASP A 42 -2.62 -6.75 8.71
N ARG A 43 -3.89 -7.02 9.04
CA ARG A 43 -5.06 -6.69 8.21
C ARG A 43 -6.24 -6.37 9.13
N PHE A 44 -7.09 -5.44 8.71
CA PHE A 44 -8.34 -5.17 9.40
C PHE A 44 -9.46 -6.08 8.86
N ILE A 45 -10.16 -6.76 9.77
CA ILE A 45 -11.28 -7.64 9.46
C ILE A 45 -12.39 -7.35 10.47
N SER A 46 -13.60 -7.11 9.99
CA SER A 46 -14.79 -6.95 10.82
C SER A 46 -15.97 -7.70 10.23
N GLN A 47 -16.75 -8.35 11.09
CA GLN A 47 -18.03 -8.98 10.73
C GLN A 47 -19.23 -8.06 10.99
N GLU A 48 -19.02 -6.98 11.75
CA GLU A 48 -20.08 -6.05 12.15
C GLU A 48 -20.25 -4.90 11.15
N LEU A 49 -19.17 -4.58 10.43
CA LEU A 49 -19.13 -3.49 9.46
C LEU A 49 -19.43 -3.99 8.05
N SER A 50 -20.06 -3.13 7.26
CA SER A 50 -20.21 -3.37 5.83
C SER A 50 -18.85 -3.34 5.12
N PRO A 51 -18.72 -3.98 3.94
CA PRO A 51 -17.49 -3.94 3.16
C PRO A 51 -17.03 -2.50 2.83
N ALA A 52 -17.97 -1.58 2.63
CA ALA A 52 -17.65 -0.18 2.36
C ALA A 52 -17.03 0.50 3.59
N GLU A 53 -17.56 0.28 4.78
CA GLU A 53 -17.01 0.83 6.04
C GLU A 53 -15.61 0.26 6.33
N VAL A 54 -15.43 -1.05 6.13
CA VAL A 54 -14.10 -1.69 6.20
C VAL A 54 -13.12 -1.01 5.24
N SER A 55 -13.56 -0.73 4.02
CA SER A 55 -12.73 -0.10 2.99
C SER A 55 -12.26 1.32 3.38
N ILE A 56 -13.07 2.09 4.10
CA ILE A 56 -12.69 3.42 4.62
C ILE A 56 -11.68 3.29 5.75
N ILE A 57 -11.86 2.32 6.65
CA ILE A 57 -10.88 2.04 7.72
C ILE A 57 -9.55 1.62 7.13
N ASP A 58 -9.56 0.77 6.10
CA ASP A 58 -8.36 0.36 5.38
C ASP A 58 -7.64 1.56 4.75
N GLN A 59 -8.36 2.46 4.08
CA GLN A 59 -7.78 3.69 3.52
C GLN A 59 -7.16 4.54 4.62
N TRP A 60 -7.86 4.72 5.75
CA TRP A 60 -7.38 5.53 6.87
C TRP A 60 -6.10 4.96 7.50
N ILE A 61 -6.04 3.63 7.71
CA ILE A 61 -4.83 2.97 8.21
C ILE A 61 -3.68 3.14 7.21
N CYS A 62 -3.94 2.92 5.90
CA CYS A 62 -2.94 3.13 4.85
C CYS A 62 -2.44 4.58 4.81
N ALA A 63 -3.33 5.55 4.98
CA ALA A 63 -3.00 6.97 4.96
C ALA A 63 -2.05 7.37 6.11
N HIS A 64 -2.10 6.69 7.25
CA HIS A 64 -1.22 6.95 8.41
C HIS A 64 0.11 6.19 8.36
N SER A 65 0.34 5.35 7.36
CA SER A 65 1.57 4.58 7.23
C SER A 65 2.81 5.47 7.04
N LYS A 66 3.98 5.00 7.48
CA LYS A 66 5.25 5.70 7.20
C LYS A 66 5.57 5.75 5.71
N TYR A 67 5.15 4.74 4.95
CA TYR A 67 5.35 4.64 3.52
C TYR A 67 4.16 3.88 2.91
N PHE A 68 3.57 4.45 1.87
CA PHE A 68 2.47 3.84 1.14
C PHE A 68 2.93 3.42 -0.27
N ILE A 69 2.47 2.24 -0.70
CA ILE A 69 2.61 1.74 -2.07
C ILE A 69 1.27 1.10 -2.49
N GLY A 70 0.72 1.57 -3.61
CA GLY A 70 -0.59 1.17 -4.10
C GLY A 70 -0.55 0.34 -5.40
N THR A 71 -1.73 0.18 -5.99
CA THR A 71 -1.92 -0.56 -7.24
C THR A 71 -2.11 0.42 -8.41
N HIS A 72 -1.56 0.07 -9.58
CA HIS A 72 -1.66 0.87 -10.79
C HIS A 72 -3.11 1.20 -11.16
N HIS A 73 -3.41 2.48 -11.42
CA HIS A 73 -4.74 2.99 -11.80
C HIS A 73 -5.90 2.66 -10.84
N SER A 74 -5.61 2.27 -9.59
CA SER A 74 -6.65 2.02 -8.60
C SER A 74 -7.18 3.34 -8.04
N THR A 75 -8.48 3.62 -8.24
CA THR A 75 -9.15 4.78 -7.63
C THR A 75 -9.13 4.71 -6.11
N PHE A 76 -9.10 3.51 -5.54
CA PHE A 76 -8.89 3.28 -4.11
C PHE A 76 -7.52 3.78 -3.65
N SER A 77 -6.44 3.47 -4.39
CA SER A 77 -5.11 4.01 -4.09
C SER A 77 -5.04 5.53 -4.27
N PHE A 78 -5.77 6.10 -5.23
CA PHE A 78 -5.83 7.55 -5.42
C PHE A 78 -6.42 8.28 -4.21
N ARG A 79 -7.47 7.72 -3.58
CA ARG A 79 -8.03 8.30 -2.34
C ARG A 79 -7.00 8.32 -1.22
N ILE A 80 -6.22 7.25 -1.06
CA ILE A 80 -5.13 7.21 -0.07
C ILE A 80 -4.04 8.23 -0.39
N HIS A 81 -3.66 8.42 -1.67
CA HIS A 81 -2.71 9.46 -2.04
C HIS A 81 -3.20 10.86 -1.63
N GLU A 82 -4.47 11.15 -1.87
CA GLU A 82 -5.10 12.42 -1.52
C GLU A 82 -5.17 12.62 0.00
N ASP A 83 -5.60 11.60 0.76
CA ASP A 83 -5.62 11.65 2.23
C ASP A 83 -4.22 11.88 2.81
N ARG A 84 -3.20 11.25 2.24
CA ARG A 84 -1.80 11.46 2.64
C ARG A 84 -1.29 12.87 2.34
N GLU A 85 -1.71 13.45 1.22
CA GLU A 85 -1.42 14.86 0.91
C GLU A 85 -2.08 15.79 1.92
N ILE A 86 -3.34 15.54 2.31
CA ILE A 86 -4.06 16.31 3.33
C ILE A 86 -3.36 16.18 4.70
N LEU A 87 -2.87 14.99 5.05
CA LEU A 87 -2.11 14.73 6.27
C LEU A 87 -0.66 15.26 6.23
N GLY A 88 -0.21 15.81 5.11
CA GLY A 88 1.11 16.43 4.98
C GLY A 88 2.27 15.44 4.81
N HIS A 89 2.02 14.21 4.37
CA HIS A 89 3.08 13.26 4.04
C HIS A 89 3.90 13.72 2.83
N SER A 90 5.18 13.36 2.79
CA SER A 90 6.05 13.66 1.64
C SER A 90 5.64 12.85 0.40
N PRO A 91 5.76 13.41 -0.83
CA PRO A 91 5.42 12.70 -2.06
C PRO A 91 6.16 11.37 -2.24
N GLU A 92 7.41 11.31 -1.79
CA GLU A 92 8.29 10.14 -1.90
C GLU A 92 7.73 8.95 -1.11
N THR A 93 6.95 9.22 -0.07
CA THR A 93 6.29 8.21 0.76
C THR A 93 4.83 7.98 0.40
N THR A 94 4.32 8.67 -0.63
CA THR A 94 2.89 8.71 -0.97
C THR A 94 2.61 8.18 -2.37
N PHE A 95 3.27 8.70 -3.40
CA PHE A 95 2.96 8.39 -4.79
C PHE A 95 3.80 7.23 -5.31
N ASN A 96 3.54 6.01 -4.82
CA ASN A 96 4.27 4.81 -5.19
C ASN A 96 3.32 3.71 -5.66
N ARG A 97 3.71 2.93 -6.67
CA ARG A 97 2.95 1.75 -7.10
C ARG A 97 3.81 0.50 -7.24
N PHE A 98 3.18 -0.67 -7.11
CA PHE A 98 3.78 -1.90 -7.59
C PHE A 98 3.91 -1.89 -9.12
N CYS A 99 5.09 -2.23 -9.62
CA CYS A 99 5.33 -2.50 -11.04
C CYS A 99 4.98 -3.96 -11.37
N GLY A 100 4.29 -4.18 -12.48
CA GLY A 100 4.04 -5.54 -12.98
C GLY A 100 5.32 -6.23 -13.43
N GLU A 101 5.38 -7.55 -13.39
CA GLU A 101 6.59 -8.30 -13.76
C GLU A 101 7.03 -8.02 -15.20
N LYS A 102 6.08 -8.00 -16.13
CA LYS A 102 6.33 -7.70 -17.56
C LYS A 102 6.77 -6.25 -17.82
N GLU A 103 6.50 -5.33 -16.89
CA GLU A 103 6.96 -3.94 -17.01
C GLU A 103 8.44 -3.80 -16.63
N LYS A 104 9.01 -4.76 -15.90
CA LYS A 104 10.42 -4.73 -15.45
C LYS A 104 11.42 -5.10 -16.54
N GLU A 105 10.97 -5.61 -17.68
CA GLU A 105 11.83 -6.15 -18.74
C GLU A 105 12.40 -5.10 -19.71
N GLY A 106 12.27 -3.79 -19.43
CA GLY A 106 12.91 -2.81 -20.32
C GLY A 106 12.91 -1.34 -19.93
N ARG A 107 12.05 -0.88 -19.00
CA ARG A 107 12.03 0.50 -18.49
C ARG A 107 11.51 0.50 -17.04
N GLU A 108 11.95 1.45 -16.22
CA GLU A 108 11.29 1.70 -14.93
C GLU A 108 9.80 1.98 -15.19
N CYS A 109 8.90 1.29 -14.48
CA CYS A 109 7.47 1.47 -14.70
C CYS A 109 7.04 2.87 -14.25
N GLU A 110 6.15 3.52 -15.02
CA GLU A 110 5.67 4.87 -14.71
C GLU A 110 5.03 4.91 -13.31
N GLN A 111 5.51 5.82 -12.46
CA GLN A 111 4.96 6.04 -11.13
C GLN A 111 3.75 6.99 -11.17
N PRO A 112 2.86 6.94 -10.16
CA PRO A 112 1.69 7.82 -10.12
C PRO A 112 2.07 9.30 -10.24
N ALA A 113 1.24 10.08 -10.96
CA ALA A 113 1.39 11.53 -11.01
C ALA A 113 1.29 12.13 -9.59
N LYS A 114 2.22 13.04 -9.26
CA LYS A 114 2.30 13.72 -7.97
C LYS A 114 1.39 14.95 -7.97
N TRP A 115 0.11 14.76 -7.69
CA TRP A 115 -0.86 15.85 -7.53
C TRP A 115 -0.73 16.45 -6.13
N ARG A 116 -0.05 17.59 -6.00
CA ARG A 116 0.16 18.25 -4.71
C ARG A 116 -1.06 19.06 -4.29
N ILE A 117 -1.39 19.03 -3.00
CA ILE A 117 -2.38 19.95 -2.43
C ILE A 117 -1.89 21.40 -2.55
N LEU A 118 -2.79 22.30 -2.97
CA LEU A 118 -2.57 23.74 -3.02
C LEU A 118 -3.44 24.38 -1.93
N LEU A 119 -2.81 24.96 -0.92
CA LEU A 119 -3.48 25.76 0.10
C LEU A 119 -3.20 27.22 -0.22
N ASN A 120 -4.22 27.92 -0.73
CA ASN A 120 -4.20 29.33 -1.07
C ASN A 120 -4.76 30.20 0.05
#